data_AF-A0A3R7S0R2-F1
#
_entry.id   AF-A0A3R7S0R2-F1
#
_cell.length_a   1.000
_cell.length_b   1.000
_cell.length_c   1.000
_cell.angle_alpha   90.00
_cell.angle_beta   90.00
_cell.angle_gamma   90.00
#
_symmetry.space_group_name_H-M   'P 1'
#
loop_
_entity.id
_entity.type
_entity.pdbx_description
1 polymer ?
#
loop_
_entity_poly.entity_id
_entity_poly.type
_entity_poly.pdbx_seq_one_letter_code
_entity_poly.pdbx_strand_id
1 'polypeptide(L)'
;MSTMLHLTRKENLETQITNMDASEFKISESLAATGGSKELTDREKHLIGLAVVLTRGCEHCTGGRMEKALTDGISYQTLKATVDLRTAIQGADKNKIDEKCEGAECSVGLPE
;
A
#
# COMPACT_ATOMS: atom_id res chain seq x y z
N MET A 1 -22.48 6.44 -52.26
CA MET A 1 -22.15 7.22 -51.05
C MET A 1 -22.47 6.39 -49.80
N SER A 2 -21.63 5.42 -49.42
CA SER A 2 -21.85 4.70 -48.15
C SER A 2 -20.61 3.98 -47.60
N THR A 3 -19.40 4.41 -47.97
CA THR A 3 -18.15 3.78 -47.49
C THR A 3 -17.26 4.74 -46.71
N MET A 4 -17.60 6.03 -46.70
CA MET A 4 -16.79 7.08 -46.04
C MET A 4 -17.15 7.30 -44.56
N LEU A 5 -18.23 6.67 -44.05
CA LEU A 5 -18.67 6.84 -42.65
C LEU A 5 -18.10 5.77 -41.68
N HIS A 6 -17.44 4.73 -42.19
CA HIS A 6 -16.93 3.63 -41.35
C HIS A 6 -15.49 3.80 -40.89
N LEU A 7 -14.71 4.71 -41.49
CA LEU A 7 -13.30 4.91 -41.13
C LEU A 7 -13.12 5.90 -39.97
N THR A 8 -14.00 6.88 -39.81
CA THR A 8 -13.93 7.87 -38.71
C THR A 8 -14.37 7.33 -37.34
N ARG A 9 -14.92 6.11 -37.26
CA ARG A 9 -15.32 5.48 -35.98
C ARG A 9 -14.23 4.60 -35.35
N LYS A 10 -13.24 4.14 -36.13
CA LYS A 10 -12.13 3.31 -35.60
C LYS A 10 -10.97 4.14 -35.05
N GLU A 11 -10.76 5.36 -35.53
CA GLU A 11 -9.69 6.26 -35.03
C GLU A 11 -10.06 6.98 -33.71
N ASN A 12 -11.28 6.80 -33.20
CA ASN A 12 -11.78 7.48 -32.00
C ASN A 12 -12.07 6.52 -30.83
N LEU A 13 -11.63 5.26 -30.94
CA LEU A 13 -11.64 4.27 -29.85
C LEU A 13 -10.22 3.86 -29.44
N GLU A 14 -9.20 4.60 -29.87
CA GLU A 14 -7.93 4.72 -29.16
C GLU A 14 -8.05 5.89 -28.18
N THR A 15 -9.09 5.83 -27.34
CA THR A 15 -9.23 6.70 -26.18
C THR A 15 -8.03 6.42 -25.29
N GLN A 16 -6.96 7.17 -25.52
CA GLN A 16 -5.93 7.57 -24.58
C GLN A 16 -5.88 6.68 -23.33
N ILE A 17 -5.25 5.51 -23.47
CA ILE A 17 -4.41 5.04 -22.38
C ILE A 17 -3.15 5.90 -22.51
N THR A 18 -3.25 7.18 -22.13
CA THR A 18 -2.06 7.94 -21.79
C THR A 18 -1.51 7.20 -20.59
N ASN A 19 -0.42 6.46 -20.79
CA ASN A 19 0.42 6.03 -19.68
C ASN A 19 0.75 7.31 -18.90
N MET A 20 0.04 7.51 -17.80
CA MET A 20 0.22 8.67 -16.95
C MET A 20 1.62 8.53 -16.37
N ASP A 21 2.49 9.47 -16.73
CA ASP A 21 3.87 9.40 -16.28
C ASP A 21 3.89 9.54 -14.75
N ALA A 22 4.66 8.71 -14.06
CA ALA A 22 4.71 8.73 -12.60
C ALA A 22 5.13 10.10 -12.04
N SER A 23 5.80 10.95 -12.85
CA SER A 23 6.16 12.32 -12.48
C SER A 23 4.98 13.30 -12.53
N GLU A 24 3.88 13.00 -13.23
CA GLU A 24 2.65 13.80 -13.17
C GLU A 24 1.96 13.66 -11.81
N PHE A 25 2.26 12.57 -11.09
CA PHE A 25 1.91 12.44 -9.71
C PHE A 25 3.00 13.08 -8.83
N LYS A 26 2.61 14.05 -8.00
CA LYS A 26 3.41 14.51 -6.84
C LYS A 26 3.64 13.40 -5.78
N ILE A 27 3.47 12.13 -6.15
CA ILE A 27 3.67 10.96 -5.33
C ILE A 27 5.13 10.84 -4.92
N SER A 28 6.09 11.13 -5.80
CA SER A 28 7.51 11.10 -5.45
C SER A 28 7.86 12.10 -4.34
N GLU A 29 7.43 13.35 -4.49
CA GLU A 29 7.59 14.42 -3.48
C GLU A 29 6.87 14.08 -2.17
N SER A 30 5.64 13.58 -2.26
CA SER A 30 4.84 13.20 -1.09
C SER A 30 5.44 12.03 -0.33
N LEU A 31 5.94 11.02 -1.05
CA LEU A 31 6.64 9.87 -0.46
C LEU A 31 7.96 10.30 0.18
N ALA A 32 8.70 11.22 -0.45
CA ALA A 32 9.93 11.77 0.12
C ALA A 32 9.65 12.57 1.40
N ALA A 33 8.63 13.44 1.40
CA ALA A 33 8.21 14.19 2.58
C ALA A 33 7.78 13.26 3.72
N THR A 34 7.01 12.21 3.40
CA THR A 34 6.57 11.20 4.38
C THR A 34 7.76 10.43 4.96
N GLY A 35 8.72 10.02 4.12
CA GLY A 35 9.95 9.34 4.54
C GLY A 35 10.87 10.22 5.39
N GLY A 36 10.82 11.54 5.18
CA GLY A 36 11.60 12.56 5.89
C GLY A 36 11.08 12.93 7.28
N SER A 37 9.96 12.36 7.74
CA SER A 37 9.44 12.59 9.10
C SER A 37 10.50 12.31 10.16
N LYS A 38 10.63 13.20 11.15
CA LYS A 38 11.56 13.04 12.27
C LYS A 38 10.91 12.45 13.52
N GLU A 39 9.59 12.30 13.51
CA GLU A 39 8.80 11.74 14.62
C GLU A 39 9.03 10.24 14.80
N LEU A 40 9.53 9.57 13.75
CA LEU A 40 9.85 8.15 13.75
C LEU A 40 11.34 7.96 13.45
N THR A 41 11.94 6.99 14.13
CA THR A 41 13.26 6.47 13.78
C THR A 41 13.22 5.76 12.43
N ASP A 42 14.37 5.65 11.76
CA ASP A 42 14.43 4.95 10.47
C ASP A 42 14.06 3.47 10.60
N ARG A 43 14.38 2.86 11.74
CA ARG A 43 13.91 1.51 12.08
C ARG A 43 12.38 1.44 12.11
N GLU A 44 11.69 2.37 12.79
CA GLU A 44 10.23 2.37 12.85
C GLU A 44 9.60 2.58 11.46
N LYS A 45 10.14 3.51 10.66
CA LYS A 45 9.67 3.75 9.29
C LYS A 45 9.77 2.49 8.42
N HIS A 46 10.86 1.75 8.52
CA HIS A 46 11.04 0.50 7.79
C HIS A 46 10.02 -0.55 8.19
N LEU A 47 9.83 -0.78 9.49
CA LEU A 47 8.94 -1.81 9.99
C LEU A 47 7.46 -1.47 9.72
N ILE A 48 7.05 -0.22 9.92
CA ILE A 48 5.70 0.25 9.60
C ILE A 48 5.46 0.16 8.09
N GLY A 49 6.41 0.63 7.27
CA GLY A 49 6.31 0.55 5.82
C GLY A 49 6.20 -0.89 5.32
N LEU A 50 6.97 -1.81 5.90
CA LEU A 50 6.91 -3.24 5.60
C LEU A 50 5.54 -3.83 5.99
N ALA A 51 5.04 -3.54 7.19
CA ALA A 51 3.73 -4.01 7.64
C ALA A 51 2.60 -3.55 6.68
N VAL A 52 2.65 -2.31 6.21
CA VAL A 52 1.66 -1.73 5.30
C VAL A 52 1.66 -2.41 3.91
N VAL A 53 2.83 -2.75 3.36
CA VAL A 53 2.87 -3.43 2.05
C VAL A 53 2.47 -4.90 2.16
N LEU A 54 2.77 -5.53 3.31
CA LEU A 54 2.33 -6.88 3.61
C LEU A 54 0.80 -6.99 3.72
N THR A 55 0.10 -6.00 4.28
CA THR A 55 -1.38 -6.02 4.33
C THR A 55 -2.00 -5.87 2.96
N ARG A 56 -1.40 -5.06 2.08
CA ARG A 56 -1.86 -4.88 0.69
C ARG A 56 -1.52 -6.04 -0.26
N GLY A 57 -0.60 -6.92 0.13
CA GLY A 57 -0.23 -8.09 -0.68
C GLY A 57 0.57 -7.75 -1.95
N CYS A 58 1.27 -6.60 -1.98
CA CYS A 58 2.14 -6.25 -3.09
C CYS A 58 3.50 -6.96 -2.94
N GLU A 59 3.75 -8.03 -3.68
CA GLU A 59 5.00 -8.80 -3.60
C GLU A 59 6.23 -7.95 -3.96
N HIS A 60 6.16 -7.20 -5.07
CA HIS A 60 7.23 -6.31 -5.52
C HIS A 60 7.57 -5.25 -4.46
N CYS A 61 6.55 -4.60 -3.89
CA CYS A 61 6.71 -3.60 -2.84
C CYS A 61 7.28 -4.21 -1.55
N THR A 62 6.88 -5.44 -1.23
CA THR A 62 7.37 -6.18 -0.06
C THR A 62 8.86 -6.51 -0.22
N GLY A 63 9.25 -7.09 -1.36
CA GLY A 63 10.65 -7.39 -1.66
C GLY A 63 11.53 -6.14 -1.58
N GLY A 64 11.15 -5.06 -2.26
CA GLY A 64 11.91 -3.81 -2.24
C GLY A 64 12.01 -3.16 -0.85
N ARG A 65 10.96 -3.25 -0.02
CA ARG A 65 10.99 -2.78 1.38
C ARG A 65 11.91 -3.64 2.26
N MET A 66 11.90 -4.96 2.07
CA MET A 66 12.78 -5.86 2.81
C MET A 66 14.24 -5.65 2.44
N GLU A 67 14.55 -5.54 1.14
CA GLU A 67 15.90 -5.24 0.65
C GLU A 67 16.42 -3.93 1.25
N LYS A 68 15.63 -2.85 1.14
CA LYS A 68 16.04 -1.56 1.67
C LYS A 68 16.26 -1.58 3.19
N ALA A 69 15.40 -2.26 3.95
CA ALA A 69 15.57 -2.39 5.39
C ALA A 69 16.84 -3.17 5.76
N LEU A 70 17.18 -4.23 5.01
CA LEU A 70 18.43 -4.99 5.20
C LEU A 70 19.66 -4.11 4.92
N THR A 71 19.65 -3.35 3.82
CA THR A 71 20.72 -2.39 3.48
C THR A 71 20.90 -1.34 4.57
N ASP A 72 19.80 -0.89 5.17
CA ASP A 72 19.81 0.11 6.25
C ASP A 72 20.07 -0.53 7.65
N GLY A 73 20.48 -1.80 7.70
CA GLY A 73 20.98 -2.47 8.90
C GLY A 73 19.93 -3.19 9.75
N ILE A 74 18.68 -3.29 9.29
CA ILE A 74 17.64 -4.06 10.00
C ILE A 74 17.89 -5.56 9.78
N SER A 75 17.98 -6.32 10.86
CA SER A 75 18.25 -7.76 10.76
C SER A 75 17.10 -8.52 10.10
N TYR A 76 17.43 -9.57 9.34
CA TYR A 76 16.43 -10.47 8.76
C TYR A 76 15.47 -11.04 9.80
N GLN A 77 15.95 -11.34 11.02
CA GLN A 77 15.10 -11.82 12.11
C GLN A 77 14.04 -10.79 12.53
N THR A 78 14.37 -9.50 12.50
CA THR A 78 13.41 -8.42 12.78
C THR A 78 12.36 -8.33 11.67
N LEU A 79 12.78 -8.46 10.40
CA LEU A 79 11.85 -8.48 9.27
C LEU A 79 10.93 -9.70 9.32
N LYS A 80 11.47 -10.88 9.64
CA LYS A 80 10.69 -12.10 9.83
C LYS A 80 9.66 -11.93 10.94
N ALA A 81 10.05 -11.38 12.09
CA ALA A 81 9.12 -11.10 13.19
C ALA A 81 7.97 -10.17 12.76
N THR A 82 8.24 -9.21 11.88
CA THR A 82 7.22 -8.31 11.31
C THR A 82 6.24 -9.06 10.40
N VAL A 83 6.75 -9.96 9.56
CA VAL A 83 5.93 -10.85 8.70
C VAL A 83 5.07 -11.79 9.55
N ASP A 84 5.66 -12.40 10.57
CA ASP A 84 4.97 -13.30 11.49
C ASP A 84 3.83 -12.56 12.21
N LEU A 85 4.08 -11.34 12.71
CA LEU A 85 3.06 -10.49 13.35
C LEU A 85 1.89 -10.18 12.40
N ARG A 86 2.19 -9.74 11.18
CA ARG A 86 1.15 -9.47 10.17
C ARG A 86 0.35 -10.72 9.81
N THR A 87 1.01 -11.88 9.77
CA THR A 87 0.35 -13.16 9.50
C THR A 87 -0.57 -13.56 10.65
N ALA A 88 -0.14 -13.33 11.89
CA ALA A 88 -0.95 -13.56 13.07
C ALA A 88 -2.21 -12.67 13.09
N ILE A 89 -2.08 -11.37 12.80
CA ILE A 89 -3.23 -10.45 12.70
C ILE A 89 -4.23 -10.94 11.64
N GLN A 90 -3.77 -11.25 10.43
CA GLN A 90 -4.68 -11.78 9.40
C GLN A 90 -5.28 -13.14 9.79
N GLY A 91 -4.55 -13.96 10.53
CA GLY A 91 -5.06 -15.20 11.10
C GLY A 91 -6.18 -14.96 12.11
N ALA A 92 -6.02 -13.97 12.99
CA ALA A 92 -7.03 -13.55 13.95
C ALA A 92 -8.30 -13.07 13.24
N ASP A 93 -8.15 -12.13 12.28
CA ASP A 93 -9.26 -11.60 11.47
C ASP A 93 -10.03 -12.73 10.78
N LYS A 94 -9.31 -13.65 10.11
CA LYS A 94 -9.92 -14.77 9.37
C LYS A 94 -10.67 -15.74 10.26
N ASN A 95 -10.19 -15.96 11.48
CA ASN A 95 -10.78 -16.90 12.42
C ASN A 95 -11.72 -16.19 13.40
N LYS A 96 -11.97 -14.88 13.23
CA LYS A 96 -12.85 -14.08 14.10
C LYS A 96 -12.48 -14.25 15.56
N ILE A 97 -11.18 -14.34 15.86
CA ILE A 97 -10.66 -14.62 17.22
C ILE A 97 -11.06 -13.48 18.18
N ASP A 98 -11.42 -12.33 17.62
CA ASP A 98 -11.73 -11.05 18.24
C ASP A 98 -13.15 -10.51 17.92
N GLU A 99 -14.07 -11.31 17.37
CA GLU A 99 -15.51 -10.96 17.39
C GLU A 99 -16.05 -11.10 18.83
N LYS A 100 -16.68 -10.09 19.48
CA LYS A 100 -17.52 -8.97 18.99
C LYS A 100 -17.35 -7.68 19.81
N CYS A 101 -17.55 -6.52 19.15
CA CYS A 101 -18.11 -5.33 19.81
C CYS A 101 -19.53 -5.08 19.24
N GLU A 102 -20.56 -5.31 20.06
CA GLU A 102 -21.95 -4.94 19.78
C GLU A 102 -22.46 -4.12 20.98
N GLY A 103 -23.19 -3.02 20.73
CA GLY A 103 -23.71 -2.11 21.77
C GLY A 103 -23.43 -0.63 21.49
N ALA A 104 -24.21 0.29 22.06
CA ALA A 104 -24.10 1.75 21.83
C ALA A 104 -22.77 2.34 22.36
N GLU A 105 -22.19 1.66 23.34
CA GLU A 105 -20.87 1.90 23.92
C GLU A 105 -19.70 1.71 22.93
N CYS A 106 -19.87 0.90 21.88
CA CYS A 106 -18.87 0.75 20.81
C CYS A 106 -18.81 1.98 19.88
N SER A 107 -19.68 2.97 20.10
CA SER A 107 -19.77 4.23 19.34
C SER A 107 -19.18 5.43 20.08
N VAL A 108 -18.67 5.26 21.31
CA VAL A 108 -18.17 6.38 22.13
C VAL A 108 -16.74 6.73 21.71
N GLY A 109 -16.52 7.95 21.22
CA GLY A 109 -15.19 8.45 20.82
C GLY A 109 -14.83 8.23 19.34
N LEU A 110 -15.73 7.64 18.56
CA LEU A 110 -15.75 7.82 17.11
C LEU A 110 -16.40 9.20 16.84
N PRO A 111 -15.88 10.01 15.90
CA PRO A 111 -16.52 11.27 15.53
C PRO A 111 -17.96 11.02 15.05
N GLU A 112 -18.89 11.91 15.44
CA GLU A 112 -20.30 11.91 14.98
C GLU A 112 -20.43 11.92 13.45
#